data_AF-A0A2A5WXT6-F1
#
_entry.id   AF-A0A2A5WXT6-F1
#
_cell.length_a   1.000
_cell.length_b   1.000
_cell.length_c   1.000
_cell.angle_alpha   90.00
_cell.angle_beta   90.00
_cell.angle_gamma   90.00
#
_symmetry.space_group_name_H-M   'P 1'
#
loop_
_entity.id
_entity.type
_entity.pdbx_description
1 polymer ?
#
loop_
_entity_poly.entity_id
_entity_poly.type
_entity_poly.pdbx_seq_one_letter_code
_entity_poly.pdbx_strand_id
1 'polypeptide(L)'
;MDTVEQYRQRLSGPLLDRIDLHVDVPRIAIRELRDPHPIPAEKHDDVKHRIEPARDRMIQRQGQRNAQLSSRGTQTFCQLAPRDAHYLDIAMDRLRVSARGYYKLLKVARAIADLEDLSQISRQHLTEAISLRQENALCETQ
;
A
#
# COMPACT_ATOMS: atom_id res chain seq x y z
N MET A 1 25.96 18.75 14.58
CA MET A 1 24.98 17.95 13.83
C MET A 1 25.75 16.99 12.96
N ASP A 2 25.56 15.70 13.16
CA ASP A 2 26.37 14.65 12.56
C ASP A 2 26.13 14.55 11.05
N THR A 3 27.21 14.46 10.27
CA THR A 3 27.20 14.37 8.79
C THR A 3 26.39 13.17 8.28
N VAL A 4 26.18 12.16 9.13
CA VAL A 4 25.36 10.96 8.91
C VAL A 4 23.86 11.27 8.88
N GLU A 5 23.40 12.22 9.70
CA GLU A 5 21.99 12.65 9.81
C GLU A 5 21.58 13.45 8.56
N GLN A 6 22.47 14.33 8.09
CA GLN A 6 22.30 15.06 6.82
C GLN A 6 22.34 14.15 5.59
N TYR A 7 23.13 13.06 5.62
CA TYR A 7 23.15 12.06 4.56
C TYR A 7 21.85 11.22 4.53
N ARG A 8 21.32 10.83 5.69
CA ARG A 8 20.02 10.12 5.78
C ARG A 8 18.86 10.94 5.24
N GLN A 9 18.86 12.26 5.44
CA GLN A 9 17.82 13.15 4.91
C GLN A 9 17.87 13.30 3.37
N ARG A 10 19.06 13.19 2.76
CA ARG A 10 19.23 13.32 1.30
C ARG A 10 19.04 12.01 0.53
N LEU A 11 19.35 10.87 1.15
CA LEU A 11 19.28 9.56 0.51
C LEU A 11 17.88 8.90 0.59
N SER A 12 17.04 9.32 1.54
CA SER A 12 15.78 8.63 1.87
C SER A 12 14.58 9.09 1.03
N GLY A 13 14.38 10.38 0.78
CA GLY A 13 13.19 10.87 0.06
C GLY A 13 12.96 10.19 -1.31
N PRO A 14 13.90 10.29 -2.27
CA PRO A 14 13.74 9.67 -3.60
C PRO A 14 13.77 8.14 -3.61
N LEU A 15 14.36 7.51 -2.59
CA LEU A 15 14.47 6.06 -2.46
C LEU A 15 13.22 5.46 -1.80
N LEU A 16 12.75 6.05 -0.69
CA LEU A 16 11.51 5.68 -0.02
C LEU A 16 10.29 5.91 -0.94
N ASP A 17 10.36 6.90 -1.82
CA ASP A 17 9.34 7.11 -2.85
C ASP A 17 9.28 5.95 -3.88
N ARG A 18 10.33 5.12 -3.96
CA ARG A 18 10.39 3.92 -4.79
C ARG A 18 9.86 2.67 -4.09
N ILE A 19 9.64 2.69 -2.78
CA ILE A 19 9.01 1.59 -2.03
C ILE A 19 7.48 1.79 -2.05
N ASP A 20 6.74 0.73 -2.37
CA ASP A 20 5.27 0.80 -2.52
C ASP A 20 4.56 0.68 -1.16
N LEU A 21 5.04 -0.21 -0.29
CA LEU A 21 4.45 -0.52 1.03
C LEU A 21 5.56 -0.65 2.08
N HIS A 22 5.26 -0.22 3.31
CA HIS A 22 6.09 -0.47 4.49
C HIS A 22 5.22 -1.18 5.52
N VAL A 23 5.61 -2.40 5.90
CA VAL A 23 4.87 -3.22 6.85
C VAL A 23 5.86 -3.78 7.86
N ASP A 24 5.64 -3.46 9.13
CA ASP A 24 6.39 -3.97 10.26
C ASP A 24 5.97 -5.41 10.51
N VAL A 25 6.95 -6.30 10.38
CA VAL A 25 6.77 -7.71 10.70
C VAL A 25 7.27 -7.92 12.13
N PRO A 26 6.40 -8.29 13.08
CA PRO A 26 6.84 -8.49 14.46
C PRO A 26 7.91 -9.57 14.53
N ARG A 27 8.89 -9.37 15.41
CA ARG A 27 9.96 -10.35 15.61
C ARG A 27 9.37 -11.64 16.17
N ILE A 28 9.52 -12.72 15.42
CA ILE A 28 9.13 -14.07 15.87
C ILE A 28 10.14 -14.53 16.92
N ALA A 29 9.66 -15.03 18.06
CA ALA A 29 10.53 -15.55 19.11
C ALA A 29 11.23 -16.84 18.66
N ILE A 30 12.50 -17.06 19.03
CA ILE A 30 13.26 -18.27 18.65
C ILE A 30 12.54 -19.56 19.07
N ARG A 31 11.82 -19.53 20.20
CA ARG A 31 11.00 -20.66 20.69
C ARG A 31 9.87 -21.02 19.74
N GLU A 32 9.24 -20.03 19.10
CA GLU A 32 8.14 -20.23 18.14
C GLU A 32 8.68 -20.75 16.81
N LEU A 33 9.89 -20.34 16.41
CA LEU A 33 10.58 -20.91 15.24
C LEU A 33 11.01 -22.37 15.45
N ARG A 34 11.21 -22.79 16.71
CA ARG A 34 11.61 -24.16 17.09
C ARG A 34 10.44 -25.02 17.53
N ASP A 35 9.22 -24.48 17.51
CA ASP A 35 8.04 -25.23 17.88
C ASP A 35 7.79 -26.34 16.85
N PRO A 36 7.82 -27.63 17.23
CA PRO A 36 7.48 -28.73 16.32
C PRO A 36 6.00 -28.71 15.89
N HIS A 37 5.15 -27.92 16.55
CA HIS A 37 3.75 -27.70 16.22
C HIS A 37 3.48 -26.20 15.98
N PRO A 38 4.01 -25.62 14.90
CA PRO A 38 3.82 -24.20 14.62
C PRO A 38 2.33 -23.87 14.48
N ILE A 39 1.96 -22.63 14.82
CA ILE A 39 0.62 -22.09 14.53
C ILE A 39 0.33 -22.34 13.04
N PRO A 40 -0.81 -22.97 12.69
CA PRO A 40 -1.13 -23.24 11.30
C PRO A 40 -1.13 -21.95 10.49
N ALA A 41 -0.20 -21.84 9.54
CA ALA A 41 -0.24 -20.77 8.56
C ALA A 41 -1.49 -20.94 7.69
N GLU A 42 -2.04 -19.83 7.21
CA GLU A 42 -3.03 -19.87 6.14
C GLU A 42 -2.44 -20.67 4.96
N LYS A 43 -3.20 -21.61 4.41
CA LYS A 43 -2.69 -22.44 3.32
C LYS A 43 -2.55 -21.57 2.08
N HIS A 44 -1.52 -21.85 1.30
CA HIS A 44 -1.29 -21.20 0.02
C HIS A 44 -2.55 -21.20 -0.86
N ASP A 45 -3.26 -22.32 -0.90
CA ASP A 45 -4.46 -22.46 -1.74
C ASP A 45 -5.61 -21.56 -1.27
N ASP A 46 -5.75 -21.33 0.04
CA ASP A 46 -6.77 -20.43 0.58
C ASP A 46 -6.47 -18.97 0.17
N VAL A 47 -5.20 -18.56 0.28
CA VAL A 47 -4.73 -17.25 -0.18
C VAL A 47 -4.93 -17.09 -1.68
N LYS A 48 -4.57 -18.12 -2.46
CA LYS A 48 -4.70 -18.14 -3.92
C LYS A 48 -6.15 -17.95 -4.35
N HIS A 49 -7.09 -18.68 -3.75
CA HIS A 49 -8.52 -18.55 -4.04
C HIS A 49 -9.05 -17.14 -3.76
N ARG A 50 -8.51 -16.42 -2.77
CA ARG A 50 -8.87 -15.03 -2.49
C ARG A 50 -8.29 -14.05 -3.53
N ILE A 51 -7.08 -14.31 -4.02
CA ILE A 51 -6.35 -13.39 -4.91
C ILE A 51 -6.75 -13.54 -6.38
N GLU A 52 -7.01 -14.76 -6.86
CA GLU A 52 -7.29 -15.01 -8.29
C GLU A 52 -8.46 -14.20 -8.84
N PRO A 53 -9.64 -14.14 -8.18
CA PRO A 53 -10.76 -13.33 -8.65
C PRO A 53 -10.43 -11.85 -8.75
N ALA A 54 -9.64 -11.32 -7.80
CA ALA A 54 -9.20 -9.93 -7.83
C ALA A 54 -8.27 -9.67 -9.03
N ARG A 55 -7.35 -10.61 -9.34
CA ARG A 55 -6.49 -10.48 -10.53
C ARG A 55 -7.30 -10.52 -11.81
N ASP A 56 -8.27 -11.43 -11.90
CA ASP A 56 -9.14 -11.53 -13.08
C ASP A 56 -9.92 -10.23 -13.30
N ARG A 57 -10.47 -9.64 -12.23
CA ARG A 57 -11.11 -8.30 -12.29
C ARG A 57 -10.17 -7.23 -12.84
N MET A 58 -8.90 -7.22 -12.44
CA MET A 58 -7.91 -6.28 -12.98
C MET A 58 -7.67 -6.53 -14.47
N ILE A 59 -7.46 -7.78 -14.88
CA ILE A 59 -7.22 -8.11 -16.30
C ILE A 59 -8.44 -7.76 -17.16
N GLN A 60 -9.64 -8.10 -16.72
CA GLN A 60 -10.87 -7.77 -17.45
C GLN A 60 -11.09 -6.27 -17.58
N ARG A 61 -10.82 -5.50 -16.52
CA ARG A 61 -11.07 -4.05 -16.49
C ARG A 61 -10.09 -3.24 -17.33
N GLN A 62 -8.82 -3.62 -17.37
CA GLN A 62 -7.74 -2.76 -17.88
C GLN A 62 -6.62 -3.52 -18.63
N GLY A 63 -6.77 -4.83 -18.82
CA GLY A 63 -5.83 -5.69 -19.56
C GLY A 63 -4.52 -6.00 -18.83
N GLN A 64 -4.34 -5.54 -17.59
CA GLN A 64 -3.09 -5.69 -16.82
C GLN A 64 -3.33 -5.55 -15.32
N ARG A 65 -2.35 -5.91 -14.49
CA ARG A 65 -2.43 -5.76 -13.03
C ARG A 65 -2.37 -4.30 -12.61
N ASN A 66 -3.02 -3.94 -11.50
CA ASN A 66 -3.01 -2.57 -10.93
C ASN A 66 -1.59 -1.99 -10.80
N ALA A 67 -0.62 -2.80 -10.35
CA ALA A 67 0.77 -2.38 -10.20
C ALA A 67 1.40 -1.84 -11.50
N GLN A 68 1.00 -2.39 -12.65
CA GLN A 68 1.56 -2.08 -13.97
C GLN A 68 0.96 -0.82 -14.61
N LEU A 69 -0.11 -0.25 -14.04
CA LEU A 69 -0.72 0.95 -14.57
C LEU A 69 0.27 2.12 -14.67
N SER A 70 0.23 2.86 -15.77
CA SER A 70 0.87 4.17 -15.85
C SER A 70 0.10 5.21 -15.01
N SER A 71 0.63 6.41 -14.83
CA SER A 71 -0.11 7.50 -14.17
C SER A 71 -1.44 7.77 -14.88
N ARG A 72 -1.43 7.79 -16.23
CA ARG A 72 -2.64 7.93 -17.04
C ARG A 72 -3.62 6.77 -16.82
N GLY A 73 -3.13 5.53 -16.81
CA GLY A 73 -3.97 4.36 -16.51
C GLY A 73 -4.57 4.43 -15.11
N THR A 74 -3.81 4.93 -14.12
CA THR A 74 -4.29 5.11 -12.75
C THR A 74 -5.42 6.14 -12.69
N GLN A 75 -5.30 7.26 -13.40
CA GLN A 75 -6.38 8.26 -13.50
C GLN A 75 -7.66 7.70 -14.14
N THR A 76 -7.52 6.78 -15.12
CA THR A 76 -8.68 6.14 -15.76
C THR A 76 -9.34 5.09 -14.86
N PHE A 77 -8.56 4.22 -14.23
CA PHE A 77 -9.08 3.01 -13.57
C PHE A 77 -9.18 3.10 -12.05
N CYS A 78 -8.63 4.17 -11.44
CA CYS A 78 -8.66 4.42 -10.00
C CYS A 78 -9.38 5.74 -9.68
N GLN A 79 -10.47 6.02 -10.38
CA GLN A 79 -11.29 7.20 -10.13
C GLN A 79 -11.90 7.15 -8.72
N LEU A 80 -11.94 8.31 -8.07
CA LEU A 80 -12.51 8.49 -6.74
C LEU A 80 -13.75 9.36 -6.83
N ALA A 81 -14.70 9.12 -5.92
CA ALA A 81 -15.77 10.09 -5.69
C ALA A 81 -15.16 11.45 -5.25
N PRO A 82 -15.76 12.60 -5.59
CA PRO A 82 -15.19 13.92 -5.29
C PRO A 82 -14.83 14.12 -3.81
N ARG A 83 -15.66 13.60 -2.90
CA ARG A 83 -15.43 13.67 -1.45
C ARG A 83 -14.20 12.87 -0.99
N ASP A 84 -13.90 11.76 -1.66
CA ASP A 84 -12.76 10.90 -1.32
C ASP A 84 -11.47 11.35 -2.01
N ALA A 85 -11.57 11.95 -3.21
CA ALA A 85 -10.48 12.68 -3.82
C ALA A 85 -9.99 13.81 -2.91
N HIS A 86 -10.90 14.67 -2.44
CA HIS A 86 -10.57 15.76 -1.54
C HIS A 86 -9.95 15.28 -0.21
N TYR A 87 -10.47 14.18 0.35
CA TYR A 87 -9.88 13.55 1.53
C TYR A 87 -8.45 13.08 1.27
N LEU A 88 -8.22 12.42 0.12
CA LEU A 88 -6.89 11.96 -0.25
C LEU A 88 -5.93 13.13 -0.43
N ASP A 89 -6.33 14.21 -1.08
CA ASP A 89 -5.49 15.40 -1.27
C ASP A 89 -5.01 15.97 0.07
N ILE A 90 -5.93 16.16 1.04
CA ILE A 90 -5.59 16.62 2.39
C ILE A 90 -4.63 15.66 3.09
N ALA A 91 -4.88 14.36 3.00
CA ALA A 91 -4.01 13.36 3.61
C ALA A 91 -2.61 13.41 3.00
N MET A 92 -2.51 13.50 1.68
CA MET A 92 -1.25 13.46 0.95
C MET A 92 -0.39 14.71 1.20
N ASP A 93 -1.01 15.87 1.33
CA ASP A 93 -0.35 17.11 1.73
C ASP A 93 0.21 17.01 3.15
N ARG A 94 -0.59 16.53 4.11
CA ARG A 94 -0.17 16.35 5.51
C ARG A 94 1.00 15.37 5.64
N LEU A 95 0.95 14.31 4.84
CA LEU A 95 1.95 13.25 4.83
C LEU A 95 3.15 13.57 3.93
N ARG A 96 3.16 14.74 3.26
CA ARG A 96 4.20 15.20 2.33
C ARG A 96 4.56 14.14 1.29
N VAL A 97 3.56 13.43 0.78
CA VAL A 97 3.76 12.35 -0.17
C VAL A 97 3.94 12.93 -1.57
N SER A 98 4.91 12.41 -2.32
CA SER A 98 5.16 12.86 -3.69
C SER A 98 4.00 12.49 -4.64
N ALA A 99 3.98 13.12 -5.81
CA ALA A 99 3.07 12.74 -6.89
C ALA A 99 3.21 11.26 -7.31
N ARG A 100 4.42 10.67 -7.20
CA ARG A 100 4.62 9.24 -7.47
C ARG A 100 4.02 8.37 -6.37
N GLY A 101 4.20 8.76 -5.11
CA GLY A 101 3.58 8.11 -3.97
C GLY A 101 2.05 8.14 -4.05
N TYR A 102 1.48 9.23 -4.57
CA TYR A 102 0.04 9.35 -4.85
C TYR A 102 -0.48 8.28 -5.79
N TYR A 103 0.14 8.13 -6.97
CA TYR A 103 -0.31 7.11 -7.91
C TYR A 103 -0.10 5.68 -7.38
N LYS A 104 0.95 5.45 -6.58
CA LYS A 104 1.15 4.16 -5.93
C LYS A 104 0.05 3.85 -4.91
N LEU A 105 -0.30 4.82 -4.07
CA LEU A 105 -1.37 4.68 -3.09
C LEU A 105 -2.70 4.37 -3.78
N LEU A 106 -3.04 5.05 -4.87
CA LEU A 106 -4.24 4.74 -5.66
C LEU A 106 -4.24 3.29 -6.18
N LYS A 107 -3.11 2.78 -6.66
CA LYS A 107 -3.00 1.38 -7.10
C LYS A 107 -3.19 0.39 -5.96
N VAL A 108 -2.69 0.70 -4.76
CA VAL A 108 -2.86 -0.12 -3.56
C VAL A 108 -4.32 -0.11 -3.13
N ALA A 109 -4.94 1.07 -3.00
CA ALA A 109 -6.35 1.21 -2.66
C ALA A 109 -7.26 0.49 -3.68
N ARG A 110 -6.88 0.52 -4.96
CA ARG A 110 -7.59 -0.25 -6.00
C ARG A 110 -7.44 -1.75 -5.83
N ALA A 111 -6.25 -2.23 -5.45
CA ALA A 111 -6.04 -3.66 -5.19
C ALA A 111 -6.85 -4.14 -3.98
N ILE A 112 -6.97 -3.33 -2.92
CA ILE A 112 -7.83 -3.60 -1.76
C ILE A 112 -9.29 -3.69 -2.21
N ALA A 113 -9.78 -2.70 -2.97
CA ALA A 113 -11.14 -2.74 -3.51
C ALA A 113 -11.40 -4.00 -4.38
N ASP A 114 -10.43 -4.37 -5.22
CA ASP A 114 -10.56 -5.57 -6.05
C ASP A 114 -10.54 -6.85 -5.21
N LEU A 115 -9.85 -6.90 -4.06
CA LEU A 115 -9.90 -8.04 -3.12
C LEU A 115 -11.26 -8.15 -2.42
N GLU A 116 -11.92 -7.03 -2.15
CA GLU A 116 -13.27 -6.97 -1.58
C GLU A 116 -14.39 -7.13 -2.61
N ASP A 117 -14.06 -7.36 -3.89
CA ASP A 117 -15.01 -7.43 -5.01
C ASP A 117 -15.82 -6.14 -5.22
N LEU A 118 -15.20 -4.98 -4.96
CA LEU A 118 -15.82 -3.68 -5.12
C LEU A 118 -15.35 -2.97 -6.40
N SER A 119 -16.32 -2.47 -7.17
CA SER A 119 -16.04 -1.77 -8.42
C SER A 119 -15.46 -0.36 -8.22
N GLN A 120 -15.72 0.25 -7.06
CA GLN A 120 -15.31 1.62 -6.71
C GLN A 120 -14.34 1.63 -5.54
N ILE A 121 -13.43 2.60 -5.55
CA ILE A 121 -12.54 2.84 -4.41
C ILE A 121 -13.30 3.71 -3.40
N SER A 122 -13.40 3.23 -2.16
CA SER A 122 -14.00 3.96 -1.05
C SER A 122 -12.94 4.62 -0.17
N ARG A 123 -13.37 5.53 0.71
CA ARG A 123 -12.51 6.07 1.77
C ARG A 123 -11.80 5.00 2.60
N GLN A 124 -12.47 3.88 2.90
CA GLN A 124 -11.89 2.81 3.71
C GLN A 124 -10.64 2.23 3.05
N HIS A 125 -10.69 1.96 1.75
CA HIS A 125 -9.54 1.44 1.00
C HIS A 125 -8.39 2.45 0.96
N LEU A 126 -8.70 3.75 0.88
CA LEU A 126 -7.69 4.82 0.92
C LEU A 126 -7.02 4.88 2.29
N THR A 127 -7.80 4.82 3.38
CA THR A 127 -7.27 4.82 4.74
C THR A 127 -6.38 3.61 4.99
N GLU A 128 -6.80 2.42 4.55
CA GLU A 128 -5.98 1.21 4.68
C GLU A 128 -4.69 1.30 3.86
N ALA A 129 -4.76 1.77 2.61
CA ALA A 129 -3.56 1.98 1.78
C ALA A 129 -2.59 3.00 2.39
N ILE A 130 -3.09 4.03 3.08
CA ILE A 130 -2.26 4.99 3.83
C ILE A 130 -1.58 4.27 5.00
N SER A 131 -2.32 3.51 5.81
CA SER A 131 -1.80 2.77 6.96
C SER A 131 -0.69 1.79 6.55
N LEU A 132 -0.86 1.06 5.44
CA LEU A 132 0.17 0.15 4.90
C LEU A 132 1.44 0.84 4.36
N ARG A 133 1.47 2.18 4.36
CA ARG A 133 2.64 2.99 3.98
C ARG A 133 3.24 3.72 5.18
N GLN A 134 2.52 3.81 6.29
CA GLN A 134 2.77 4.69 7.43
C GLN A 134 3.16 3.89 8.68
N GLU A 135 4.45 3.57 8.82
CA GLU A 135 5.02 3.23 10.14
C GLU A 135 6.20 4.13 10.55
N ASN A 136 6.74 4.96 9.65
CA ASN A 136 7.80 5.92 10.00
C ASN A 136 7.32 7.34 10.37
N ALA A 137 6.02 7.64 10.35
CA ALA A 137 5.52 9.01 10.62
C ALA A 137 5.02 9.22 12.07
N LEU A 138 4.98 8.17 12.90
CA LEU A 138 4.47 8.25 14.28
C LEU A 138 5.57 8.06 15.35
N CYS A 139 6.84 7.94 14.96
CA CYS A 139 7.96 7.80 15.90
C CYS A 139 8.75 9.10 16.20
N GLU A 140 8.29 10.27 15.75
CA GLU A 140 8.92 11.57 16.10
C GLU A 140 7.95 12.52 16.82
N THR A 141 7.13 12.01 17.75
CA THR A 141 6.47 12.90 18.73
C THR A 141 6.32 12.20 20.09
N GLN A 142 7.45 12.00 20.76
CA GLN A 142 7.58 12.11 22.22
C GLN A 142 8.85 12.89 22.54
#